data_AF-A0A950P2K2-F1
#
_entry.id   AF-A0A950P2K2-F1
#
_cell.length_a   1.000
_cell.length_b   1.000
_cell.length_c   1.000
_cell.angle_alpha   90.00
_cell.angle_beta   90.00
_cell.angle_gamma   90.00
#
_symmetry.space_group_name_H-M   'P 1'
#
loop_
_entity.id
_entity.type
_entity.pdbx_description
1 polymer ?
#
loop_
_entity_poly.entity_id
_entity_poly.type
_entity_poly.pdbx_seq_one_letter_code
_entity_poly.pdbx_strand_id
1 'polypeptide(L)'
;IDAGLVAQLAAEHELLVTVEEGVLAGGFGSAAWETLSDAGLAPRILRVGLPDRYVTHGAPKLLHEEVGFTGERIADRIEAAVAHLTGVA
;
A
#
# COMPACT_ATOMS: atom_id res chain seq x y z
N ILE A 1 10.38 -10.38 -4.15
CA ILE A 1 9.88 -10.13 -2.78
C ILE A 1 10.74 -10.93 -1.82
N ASP A 2 11.13 -10.36 -0.67
CA ASP A 2 11.70 -11.16 0.42
C ASP A 2 10.55 -11.84 1.17
N ALA A 3 10.36 -13.13 0.87
CA ALA A 3 9.23 -13.90 1.38
C ALA A 3 9.30 -14.12 2.89
N GLY A 4 10.50 -14.27 3.45
CA GLY A 4 10.68 -14.49 4.89
C GLY A 4 10.31 -13.24 5.69
N LEU A 5 10.82 -12.09 5.26
CA LEU A 5 10.52 -10.82 5.92
C LEU A 5 9.03 -10.46 5.81
N VAL A 6 8.42 -10.59 4.63
CA VAL A 6 7.00 -10.20 4.47
C VAL A 6 6.07 -11.11 5.29
N ALA A 7 6.37 -12.40 5.39
CA ALA A 7 5.62 -13.33 6.23
C ALA A 7 5.78 -13.02 7.72
N GLN A 8 7.00 -12.67 8.17
CA GLN A 8 7.23 -12.22 9.54
C GLN A 8 6.40 -10.97 9.87
N LEU A 9 6.46 -9.94 9.00
CA LEU A 9 5.70 -8.71 9.20
C LEU A 9 4.19 -8.97 9.23
N ALA A 10 3.68 -9.86 8.37
CA ALA A 10 2.29 -10.27 8.34
C ALA A 10 1.83 -10.97 9.64
N ALA A 11 2.72 -11.71 10.30
CA ALA A 11 2.43 -12.40 11.55
C ALA A 11 2.48 -11.47 12.77
N GLU A 12 3.33 -10.45 12.73
CA GLU A 12 3.59 -9.54 13.87
C GLU A 12 2.72 -8.28 13.87
N HIS A 13 2.02 -7.96 12.77
CA HIS A 13 1.27 -6.72 12.62
C HIS A 13 -0.17 -6.96 12.13
N GLU A 14 -1.11 -6.14 12.62
CA GLU A 14 -2.53 -6.21 12.24
C GLU A 14 -2.81 -5.66 10.83
N LEU A 15 -1.91 -4.81 10.32
CA LEU A 15 -2.01 -4.16 9.01
C LEU A 15 -0.62 -4.07 8.37
N LEU A 16 -0.51 -4.59 7.15
CA LEU A 16 0.61 -4.31 6.27
C LEU A 16 0.28 -3.15 5.33
N VAL A 17 1.23 -2.26 5.11
CA VAL A 17 1.10 -1.16 4.15
C VAL A 17 2.24 -1.25 3.14
N THR A 18 1.90 -1.34 1.87
CA THR A 18 2.89 -1.24 0.77
C THR A 18 2.78 0.13 0.12
N VAL A 19 3.92 0.75 -0.14
CA VAL A 19 4.00 2.05 -0.84
C VAL A 19 4.90 1.88 -2.05
N GLU A 20 4.40 2.25 -3.22
CA GLU A 20 5.15 2.17 -4.48
C GLU A 20 4.84 3.36 -5.39
N GLU A 21 5.85 3.90 -6.07
CA GLU A 21 5.66 4.90 -7.13
C GLU A 21 5.37 4.19 -8.47
N GLY A 22 4.37 3.31 -8.45
CA GLY A 22 3.95 2.48 -9.57
C GLY A 22 2.45 2.23 -9.53
N VAL A 23 1.89 1.75 -10.65
CA VAL A 23 0.49 1.34 -10.69
C VAL A 23 0.28 0.11 -9.81
N LEU A 24 -0.85 0.07 -9.10
CA LEU A 24 -1.13 -1.00 -8.14
C LEU A 24 -1.31 -2.38 -8.80
N ALA A 25 -1.81 -2.44 -10.03
CA ALA A 25 -2.04 -3.70 -10.72
C ALA A 25 -0.70 -4.30 -11.19
N GLY A 26 -0.34 -5.47 -10.64
CA GLY A 26 0.94 -6.12 -10.95
C GLY A 26 2.15 -5.43 -10.33
N GLY A 27 1.94 -4.46 -9.43
CA GLY A 27 2.99 -3.75 -8.72
C GLY A 27 3.60 -4.54 -7.56
N PHE A 28 4.45 -3.86 -6.79
CA PHE A 28 5.06 -4.37 -5.57
C PHE A 28 4.02 -4.86 -4.55
N GLY A 29 2.94 -4.09 -4.34
CA GLY A 29 1.87 -4.48 -3.43
C GLY A 29 1.13 -5.74 -3.87
N SER A 30 0.97 -5.95 -5.19
CA SER A 30 0.44 -7.20 -5.74
C SER A 30 1.40 -8.37 -5.50
N ALA A 31 2.68 -8.22 -5.81
CA ALA A 31 3.66 -9.28 -5.59
C ALA A 31 3.82 -9.66 -4.11
N ALA A 32 3.77 -8.70 -3.19
CA ALA A 32 3.77 -8.97 -1.74
C ALA A 32 2.53 -9.75 -1.31
N TRP A 33 1.35 -9.36 -1.81
CA TRP A 33 0.09 -10.07 -1.56
C TRP A 33 0.11 -11.50 -2.10
N GLU A 34 0.54 -11.69 -3.35
CA GLU A 34 0.68 -13.00 -3.98
C GLU A 34 1.62 -13.91 -3.19
N THR A 35 2.78 -13.39 -2.76
CA THR A 35 3.75 -14.13 -1.93
C THR A 35 3.13 -14.64 -0.62
N LEU A 36 2.34 -13.79 0.06
CA LEU A 36 1.67 -14.15 1.30
C LEU A 36 0.52 -15.13 1.07
N SER A 37 -0.28 -14.90 0.02
CA SER A 37 -1.38 -15.78 -0.37
C SER A 37 -0.89 -17.19 -0.72
N ASP A 38 0.19 -17.30 -1.48
CA ASP A 38 0.81 -18.59 -1.84
C ASP A 38 1.36 -19.34 -0.62
N ALA A 39 1.73 -18.61 0.44
CA ALA A 39 2.12 -19.16 1.74
C ALA A 39 0.92 -19.51 2.65
N GLY A 40 -0.33 -19.33 2.16
CA GLY A 40 -1.55 -19.59 2.93
C GLY A 40 -1.89 -18.51 3.97
N LEU A 41 -1.25 -17.35 3.90
CA LEU A 41 -1.51 -16.20 4.78
C LEU A 41 -2.50 -15.24 4.11
N ALA A 42 -3.39 -14.67 4.93
CA ALA A 42 -4.37 -13.67 4.48
C ALA A 42 -4.37 -12.44 5.41
N PRO A 43 -3.27 -11.69 5.50
CA PRO A 43 -3.21 -10.52 6.36
C PRO A 43 -4.12 -9.41 5.81
N ARG A 44 -4.37 -8.37 6.61
CA ARG A 44 -4.91 -7.12 6.06
C ARG A 44 -3.78 -6.34 5.41
N ILE A 45 -3.99 -5.94 4.16
CA ILE A 45 -3.03 -5.15 3.39
C ILE A 45 -3.69 -3.88 2.84
N LEU A 46 -3.04 -2.74 3.06
CA LEU A 46 -3.34 -1.48 2.38
C LEU A 46 -2.27 -1.23 1.33
N ARG A 47 -2.67 -1.07 0.06
CA ARG A 47 -1.74 -0.80 -1.03
C ARG A 47 -1.85 0.66 -1.45
N VAL A 48 -0.72 1.35 -1.47
CA VAL A 48 -0.57 2.75 -1.84
C VAL A 48 0.32 2.82 -3.07
N GLY A 49 -0.21 3.41 -4.13
CA GLY A 49 0.51 3.61 -5.38
C GLY A 49 -0.20 4.58 -6.29
N LEU A 50 0.24 4.64 -7.53
CA LEU A 50 -0.26 5.56 -8.54
C LEU A 50 -1.57 5.04 -9.16
N PRO A 51 -2.45 5.95 -9.63
CA PRO A 51 -3.66 5.56 -10.32
C PRO A 51 -3.35 4.91 -11.66
N ASP A 52 -4.19 3.98 -12.09
CA ASP A 52 -4.09 3.34 -13.41
C ASP A 52 -4.67 4.26 -14.51
N ARG A 53 -3.99 5.39 -14.69
CA ARG A 53 -4.28 6.39 -15.72
C ARG A 53 -3.00 7.11 -16.09
N TYR A 54 -3.02 7.75 -17.26
CA TYR A 54 -1.94 8.65 -17.63
C TYR A 54 -1.84 9.82 -16.65
N VAL A 55 -0.62 10.08 -16.18
CA VAL A 55 -0.24 11.26 -15.39
C VAL A 55 0.53 12.20 -16.32
N THR A 56 0.13 13.46 -16.37
CA THR A 56 0.72 14.43 -17.30
C THR A 56 2.17 14.76 -16.95
N HIS A 57 2.89 15.38 -17.89
CA HIS A 57 4.23 15.87 -17.63
C HIS A 57 4.20 17.13 -16.75
N GLY A 58 5.13 17.22 -15.80
CA GLY A 58 5.19 18.33 -14.86
C GLY A 58 6.23 18.09 -13.76
N ALA A 59 6.32 19.02 -12.82
CA ALA A 59 7.18 18.85 -11.66
C ALA A 59 6.68 17.69 -10.79
N PRO A 60 7.54 16.73 -10.39
CA PRO A 60 7.12 15.54 -9.63
C PRO A 60 6.28 15.85 -8.40
N LYS A 61 6.67 16.87 -7.63
CA LYS A 61 5.93 17.31 -6.43
C LYS A 61 4.46 17.67 -6.74
N LEU A 62 4.21 18.43 -7.81
CA LEU A 62 2.86 18.83 -8.21
C LEU A 62 2.04 17.62 -8.68
N LEU A 63 2.69 16.69 -9.40
CA LEU A 63 2.03 15.47 -9.87
C LEU A 63 1.69 14.54 -8.71
N HIS A 64 2.58 14.41 -7.72
CA HIS A 64 2.34 13.66 -6.49
C HIS A 64 1.18 14.26 -5.68
N GLU A 65 1.13 15.58 -5.55
CA GLU A 65 -0.02 16.29 -4.95
C GLU A 65 -1.32 16.01 -5.72
N GLU A 66 -1.30 16.07 -7.06
CA GLU A 66 -2.46 15.81 -7.91
C GLU A 66 -3.01 14.38 -7.74
N VAL A 67 -2.12 13.38 -7.71
CA VAL A 67 -2.52 11.97 -7.63
C VAL A 67 -2.67 11.46 -6.19
N GLY A 68 -2.48 12.33 -5.20
CA GLY A 68 -2.60 12.00 -3.78
C GLY A 68 -1.47 11.11 -3.26
N PHE A 69 -0.30 11.15 -3.89
CA PHE A 69 0.90 10.40 -3.50
C PHE A 69 1.85 11.29 -2.67
N THR A 70 1.33 11.89 -1.60
CA THR A 70 2.14 12.68 -0.66
C THR A 70 2.18 12.00 0.70
N GLY A 71 3.19 12.31 1.53
CA GLY A 71 3.32 11.73 2.86
C GLY A 71 2.06 11.95 3.72
N GLU A 72 1.46 13.13 3.65
CA GLU A 72 0.23 13.48 4.36
C GLU A 72 -0.96 12.64 3.88
N ARG A 73 -1.16 12.53 2.57
CA ARG A 73 -2.26 11.73 2.00
C ARG A 73 -2.10 10.24 2.29
N ILE A 74 -0.86 9.76 2.34
CA ILE A 74 -0.56 8.38 2.71
C ILE A 74 -0.86 8.15 4.19
N ALA A 75 -0.46 9.07 5.07
CA ALA A 75 -0.77 9.02 6.49
C ALA A 75 -2.30 9.01 6.73
N ASP A 76 -3.05 9.93 6.11
CA ASP A 76 -4.52 9.99 6.19
C ASP A 76 -5.16 8.64 5.86
N ARG A 77 -4.69 7.97 4.81
CA ARG A 77 -5.20 6.66 4.38
C ARG A 77 -4.88 5.55 5.38
N ILE A 78 -3.69 5.59 5.99
CA ILE A 78 -3.28 4.61 7.01
C ILE A 78 -4.09 4.82 8.29
N GLU A 79 -4.26 6.06 8.74
CA GLU A 79 -5.07 6.39 9.91
C GLU A 79 -6.52 5.93 9.75
N ALA A 80 -7.13 6.18 8.59
CA ALA A 80 -8.47 5.70 8.28
C ALA A 80 -8.56 4.16 8.31
N ALA A 81 -7.54 3.46 7.79
CA ALA A 81 -7.49 2.00 7.83
C ALA A 81 -7.36 1.48 9.27
N VAL A 82 -6.54 2.11 10.11
CA VAL A 82 -6.36 1.74 11.52
C VAL A 82 -7.61 2.03 12.36
N ALA A 83 -8.28 3.15 12.13
CA ALA A 83 -9.55 3.48 12.79
C ALA A 83 -10.61 2.39 12.54
N HIS A 84 -10.69 1.87 11.30
CA HIS A 84 -11.59 0.77 10.95
C HIS A 84 -11.26 -0.54 11.68
N LEU A 85 -9.98 -0.82 11.98
CA LEU A 85 -9.56 -2.01 12.75
C LEU A 85 -9.99 -1.93 14.22
N THR A 86 -9.91 -0.73 14.79
CA THR A 86 -10.15 -0.48 16.21
C THR A 86 -11.63 -0.25 16.57
N GLY A 87 -12.52 -0.25 15.57
CA GLY A 87 -13.96 -0.04 15.76
C GLY A 87 -14.33 1.40 16.14
N VAL A 88 -13.41 2.34 15.97
CA VAL A 88 -13.64 3.78 16.14
C VAL A 88 -13.95 4.35 14.77
N ALA A 89 -15.22 4.24 14.35
CA ALA A 89 -15.74 4.82 13.11
C ALA A 89 -16.81 5.87 13.42
#